data_AF-A0A7R6X080-F1
#
_entry.id   AF-A0A7R6X080-F1
#
_cell.length_a   1.000
_cell.length_b   1.000
_cell.length_c   1.000
_cell.angle_alpha   90.00
_cell.angle_beta   90.00
_cell.angle_gamma   90.00
#
_symmetry.space_group_name_H-M   'P 1'
#
loop_
_entity.id
_entity.type
_entity.pdbx_description
1 polymer ?
#
loop_
_entity_poly.entity_id
_entity_poly.type
_entity_poly.pdbx_seq_one_letter_code
_entity_poly.pdbx_strand_id
1 'polypeptide(L)'
;MSTTIVPLAPGLWPDFEDLFGKQGACYGCWCTHFRLATAARRESSRERNKDHIKARIEAGPPPGLLALEDGKAVGWMQIGPRADVPEWNNKGRGSAPIDPADASDPAVWAISCFFIRAKARGRGITHRLVEGGIDFARSNGARSSRPARSTCRAIRARSAFSSARRVCSRRPGSRGWWNARRVGR
;
A
#
# COMPACT_ATOMS: atom_id res chain seq x y z
N MET A 1 16.02 -18.33 -9.32
CA MET A 1 15.71 -16.90 -9.18
C MET A 1 15.51 -16.60 -7.70
N SER A 2 16.50 -15.99 -7.05
CA SER A 2 16.40 -15.62 -5.64
C SER A 2 15.73 -14.26 -5.54
N THR A 3 14.52 -14.19 -4.96
CA THR A 3 13.94 -12.89 -4.55
C THR A 3 14.60 -12.42 -3.27
N THR A 4 14.98 -11.15 -3.17
CA THR A 4 15.49 -10.53 -1.94
C THR A 4 14.47 -9.49 -1.47
N ILE A 5 14.19 -9.44 -0.17
CA ILE A 5 13.28 -8.45 0.42
C ILE A 5 14.11 -7.38 1.10
N VAL A 6 13.92 -6.13 0.73
CA VAL A 6 14.70 -4.99 1.25
C VAL A 6 13.80 -3.81 1.62
N PRO A 7 14.14 -3.02 2.65
CA PRO A 7 13.45 -1.76 2.94
C PRO A 7 13.59 -0.76 1.79
N LEU A 8 12.53 -0.02 1.50
CA LEU A 8 12.56 1.04 0.50
C LEU A 8 13.30 2.27 1.03
N ALA A 9 14.62 2.26 0.84
CA ALA A 9 15.49 3.40 1.07
C ALA A 9 15.48 4.36 -0.14
N PRO A 10 15.88 5.63 0.02
CA PRO A 10 15.91 6.61 -1.06
C PRO A 10 16.71 6.17 -2.30
N GLY A 11 17.79 5.41 -2.11
CA GLY A 11 18.60 4.86 -3.21
C GLY A 11 17.87 3.86 -4.10
N LEU A 12 16.77 3.25 -3.64
CA LEU A 12 15.93 2.31 -4.41
C LEU A 12 14.73 3.01 -5.08
N TRP A 13 14.70 4.34 -5.09
CA TRP A 13 13.68 5.10 -5.81
C TRP A 13 13.57 4.70 -7.28
N PRO A 14 14.66 4.54 -8.06
CA PRO A 14 14.55 4.15 -9.47
C PRO A 14 13.84 2.81 -9.67
N ASP A 15 14.11 1.83 -8.81
CA ASP A 15 13.48 0.51 -8.84
C ASP A 15 11.99 0.58 -8.47
N PHE A 16 11.66 1.37 -7.45
CA PHE A 16 10.27 1.60 -7.05
C PHE A 16 9.48 2.32 -8.15
N GLU A 17 10.09 3.31 -8.80
CA GLU A 17 9.49 4.02 -9.92
C GLU A 17 9.27 3.10 -11.13
N ASP A 18 10.26 2.26 -11.46
CA ASP A 18 10.14 1.27 -12.53
C ASP A 18 9.08 0.20 -12.23
N LEU A 19 8.94 -0.21 -10.96
CA LEU A 19 7.93 -1.18 -10.52
C LEU A 19 6.52 -0.72 -10.90
N PHE A 20 6.20 0.55 -10.62
CA PHE A 20 4.89 1.13 -10.90
C PHE A 20 4.76 1.63 -12.34
N GLY A 21 5.87 2.05 -12.96
CA GLY A 21 5.92 2.57 -14.31
C GLY A 21 5.14 3.88 -14.49
N LYS A 22 4.97 4.29 -15.76
CA LYS A 22 4.40 5.61 -16.13
C LYS A 22 2.97 5.85 -15.67
N GLN A 23 2.21 4.79 -15.39
CA GLN A 23 0.80 4.89 -14.96
C GLN A 23 0.66 4.98 -13.44
N GLY A 24 1.75 4.80 -12.68
CA GLY A 24 1.70 4.50 -11.26
C GLY A 24 1.11 3.11 -11.00
N ALA A 25 0.98 2.73 -9.73
CA ALA A 25 0.44 1.43 -9.31
C ALA A 25 -1.04 1.22 -9.73
N CYS A 26 -1.98 1.16 -8.78
CA CYS A 26 -3.40 1.03 -9.10
C CYS A 26 -3.98 2.41 -9.44
N TYR A 27 -4.20 2.70 -10.72
CA TYR A 27 -4.82 3.94 -11.20
C TYR A 27 -4.07 5.22 -10.76
N GLY A 28 -2.73 5.20 -10.78
CA GLY A 28 -1.94 6.39 -10.41
C GLY A 28 -1.94 6.72 -8.91
N CYS A 29 -2.30 5.77 -8.05
CA CYS A 29 -2.36 6.00 -6.61
C CYS A 29 -0.98 6.14 -5.95
N TRP A 30 0.10 5.61 -6.54
CA TRP A 30 1.46 5.61 -5.98
C TRP A 30 1.51 5.22 -4.48
N CYS A 31 0.60 4.34 -4.05
CA CYS A 31 0.40 3.92 -2.67
C CYS A 31 0.05 5.04 -1.64
N THR A 32 -0.35 6.22 -2.11
CA THR A 32 -0.80 7.34 -1.25
C THR A 32 -2.28 7.25 -0.86
N HIS A 33 -3.02 6.25 -1.38
CA HIS A 33 -4.48 6.16 -1.22
C HIS A 33 -4.97 6.25 0.23
N PHE A 34 -4.27 5.59 1.16
CA PHE A 34 -4.59 5.60 2.59
C PHE A 34 -3.79 6.63 3.40
N ARG A 35 -2.85 7.32 2.77
CA ARG A 35 -2.05 8.40 3.37
C ARG A 35 -2.75 9.75 3.23
N LEU A 36 -3.38 9.97 2.08
CA LEU A 36 -4.09 11.20 1.76
C LEU A 36 -5.57 11.11 2.14
N ALA A 37 -6.06 12.17 2.78
CA ALA A 37 -7.48 12.36 3.03
C ALA A 37 -8.31 12.24 1.73
N THR A 38 -9.55 11.76 1.86
CA THR A 38 -10.38 11.47 0.68
C THR A 38 -10.60 12.69 -0.23
N ALA A 39 -10.75 13.89 0.33
CA ALA A 39 -10.86 15.13 -0.44
C ALA A 39 -9.57 15.43 -1.22
N ALA A 40 -8.43 15.49 -0.52
CA ALA A 40 -7.12 15.73 -1.13
C ALA A 40 -6.78 14.71 -2.23
N ARG A 41 -7.18 13.44 -2.06
CA ARG A 41 -6.97 12.40 -3.06
C ARG A 41 -7.77 12.63 -4.34
N ARG A 42 -8.99 13.17 -4.24
CA ARG A 42 -9.85 13.46 -5.41
C ARG A 42 -9.29 14.62 -6.24
N GLU A 43 -8.59 15.55 -5.60
CA GLU A 43 -7.96 16.70 -6.22
C GLU A 43 -6.51 16.44 -6.65
N SER A 44 -5.94 15.29 -6.27
CA SER A 44 -4.56 14.94 -6.57
C SER A 44 -4.41 14.40 -7.99
N SER A 45 -3.27 14.71 -8.61
CA SER A 45 -2.84 14.08 -9.86
C SER A 45 -1.88 12.93 -9.57
N ARG A 46 -1.63 12.08 -10.57
CA ARG A 46 -0.64 11.00 -10.45
C ARG A 46 0.77 11.54 -10.18
N GLU A 47 1.11 12.70 -10.75
CA GLU A 47 2.38 13.39 -10.53
C GLU A 47 2.50 13.86 -9.08
N ARG A 48 1.46 14.53 -8.55
CA ARG A 48 1.42 14.94 -7.14
C ARG A 48 1.50 13.75 -6.19
N ASN A 49 0.85 12.63 -6.50
CA ASN A 49 0.96 11.41 -5.70
C ASN A 49 2.38 10.82 -5.74
N LYS A 50 3.04 10.86 -6.89
CA LYS A 50 4.44 10.41 -7.06
C LYS A 50 5.38 11.28 -6.22
N ASP A 51 5.25 12.60 -6.29
CA ASP A 51 6.08 13.53 -5.53
C ASP A 51 5.85 13.35 -4.02
N HIS A 52 4.60 13.14 -3.60
CA HIS A 52 4.26 12.89 -2.20
C HIS A 52 4.90 11.61 -1.65
N ILE A 53 4.84 10.49 -2.39
CA ILE A 53 5.48 9.26 -1.93
C ILE A 53 7.01 9.37 -1.97
N LYS A 54 7.58 10.09 -2.95
CA LYS A 54 9.02 10.35 -3.04
C LYS A 54 9.52 11.09 -1.80
N ALA A 55 8.88 12.22 -1.46
CA ALA A 55 9.20 12.99 -0.27
C ALA A 55 9.06 12.15 1.01
N ARG A 56 8.06 11.27 1.08
CA ARG A 56 7.89 10.37 2.24
C ARG A 56 9.03 9.34 2.33
N ILE A 57 9.50 8.78 1.22
CA ILE A 57 10.64 7.86 1.21
C ILE A 57 11.92 8.58 1.65
N GLU A 58 12.14 9.81 1.17
CA GLU A 58 13.28 10.65 1.54
C GLU A 58 13.26 11.03 3.03
N ALA A 59 12.09 11.37 3.58
CA ALA A 59 11.95 11.72 5.00
C ALA A 59 12.23 10.54 5.95
N GLY A 60 11.96 9.32 5.51
CA GLY A 60 12.05 8.13 6.37
C GLY A 60 11.08 8.15 7.57
N PRO A 61 11.06 7.09 8.39
CA PRO A 61 11.64 5.77 8.14
C PRO A 61 11.03 5.09 6.90
N PRO A 62 11.66 4.07 6.29
CA PRO A 62 11.19 3.44 5.05
C PRO A 62 9.70 3.10 5.11
N PRO A 63 8.88 3.56 4.13
CA PRO A 63 7.43 3.38 4.18
C PRO A 63 6.97 1.96 3.82
N GLY A 64 7.90 1.04 3.58
CA GLY A 64 7.61 -0.34 3.24
C GLY A 64 8.80 -1.11 2.66
N LEU A 65 8.51 -2.27 2.06
CA LEU A 65 9.49 -3.22 1.55
C LEU A 65 9.31 -3.46 0.05
N LEU A 66 10.44 -3.64 -0.64
CA LEU A 66 10.53 -4.08 -2.02
C LEU A 66 10.97 -5.55 -2.10
N ALA A 67 10.40 -6.26 -3.06
CA ALA A 67 10.90 -7.55 -3.52
C ALA A 67 11.71 -7.34 -4.78
N LEU A 68 13.01 -7.66 -4.72
CA LEU A 68 13.95 -7.57 -5.84
C LEU A 68 14.23 -8.96 -6.42
N GLU A 69 14.26 -9.08 -7.74
CA GLU A 69 14.79 -10.24 -8.47
C GLU A 69 15.78 -9.75 -9.51
N ASP A 70 16.98 -10.32 -9.54
CA ASP A 70 18.03 -9.96 -10.50
C ASP A 70 18.27 -8.45 -10.58
N GLY A 71 18.26 -7.78 -9.43
CA GLY A 71 18.46 -6.33 -9.31
C GLY A 71 17.26 -5.47 -9.71
N LYS A 72 16.06 -6.05 -9.94
CA LYS A 72 14.85 -5.30 -10.32
C LYS A 72 13.71 -5.51 -9.34
N ALA A 73 12.99 -4.43 -9.04
CA ALA A 73 11.77 -4.54 -8.25
C ALA A 73 10.66 -5.30 -9.01
N VAL A 74 10.19 -6.38 -8.40
CA VAL A 74 9.08 -7.22 -8.89
C VAL A 74 7.85 -7.13 -8.00
N GLY A 75 8.01 -6.63 -6.77
CA GLY A 75 6.92 -6.46 -5.81
C GLY A 75 7.17 -5.37 -4.78
N TRP A 76 6.08 -4.87 -4.21
CA TRP A 76 6.04 -3.83 -3.20
C TRP A 76 5.02 -4.19 -2.12
N MET A 77 5.35 -3.88 -0.89
CA MET A 77 4.45 -3.94 0.25
C MET A 77 4.63 -2.70 1.12
N GLN A 78 3.56 -1.92 1.27
CA GLN A 78 3.52 -0.82 2.22
C GLN A 78 3.27 -1.38 3.62
N ILE A 79 4.24 -1.21 4.50
CA ILE A 79 4.20 -1.64 5.90
C ILE A 79 4.81 -0.55 6.78
N GLY A 80 4.15 -0.21 7.88
CA GLY A 80 4.59 0.81 8.82
C GLY A 80 3.58 1.03 9.94
N PRO A 81 3.82 2.02 10.82
CA PRO A 81 2.87 2.41 11.86
C PRO A 81 1.48 2.73 11.28
N ARG A 82 0.42 2.47 12.03
CA ARG A 82 -0.95 2.77 11.58
C ARG A 82 -1.22 4.27 11.43
N ALA A 83 -0.54 5.09 12.22
CA ALA A 83 -0.61 6.54 12.16
C ALA A 83 -0.15 7.09 10.79
N ASP A 84 0.73 6.37 10.10
CA ASP A 84 1.27 6.74 8.78
C ASP A 84 0.25 6.64 7.64
N VAL A 85 -0.87 5.95 7.90
CA VAL A 85 -1.95 5.67 6.94
C VAL A 85 -3.32 5.97 7.59
N PRO A 86 -3.62 7.23 7.92
CA PRO A 86 -4.78 7.58 8.74
C PRO A 86 -6.12 7.08 8.16
N GLU A 87 -6.30 7.13 6.84
CA GLU A 87 -7.55 6.68 6.20
C GLU A 87 -7.76 5.16 6.25
N TRP A 88 -6.71 4.40 6.57
CA TRP A 88 -6.79 2.96 6.84
C TRP A 88 -7.56 2.68 8.14
N ASN A 89 -7.59 3.64 9.06
CA ASN A 89 -8.23 3.53 10.38
C ASN A 89 -9.70 3.99 10.38
N ASN A 90 -10.22 4.51 9.26
CA ASN A 90 -11.58 5.06 9.20
C ASN A 90 -12.65 4.04 9.62
N LYS A 91 -13.61 4.51 10.43
CA LYS A 91 -14.75 3.72 10.90
C LYS A 91 -15.52 3.10 9.73
N GLY A 92 -15.96 1.85 9.89
CA GLY A 92 -16.68 1.09 8.86
C GLY A 92 -15.79 0.33 7.88
N ARG A 93 -14.46 0.49 7.91
CA ARG A 93 -13.54 -0.39 7.18
C ARG A 93 -13.26 -1.65 8.00
N GLY A 94 -13.10 -2.78 7.33
CA GLY A 94 -12.65 -4.03 7.98
C GLY A 94 -11.23 -3.93 8.57
N SER A 95 -10.49 -2.89 8.21
CA SER A 95 -9.19 -2.53 8.76
C SER A 95 -9.26 -1.63 9.99
N ALA A 96 -10.42 -1.05 10.33
CA ALA A 96 -10.55 -0.12 11.44
C ALA A 96 -10.06 -0.77 12.75
N PRO A 97 -9.31 -0.03 13.59
CA PRO A 97 -8.85 -0.58 14.84
C PRO A 97 -10.03 -0.85 15.77
N ILE A 98 -9.90 -1.86 16.62
CA ILE A 98 -10.92 -2.21 17.61
C ILE A 98 -10.88 -1.20 18.75
N ASP A 99 -9.67 -0.90 19.24
CA ASP A 99 -9.42 0.19 20.16
C ASP A 99 -9.00 1.45 19.37
N PRO A 100 -9.70 2.58 19.48
CA PRO A 100 -9.28 3.84 18.86
C PRO A 100 -7.84 4.26 19.19
N ALA A 101 -7.31 3.89 20.35
CA ALA A 101 -5.93 4.20 20.74
C ALA A 101 -4.89 3.55 19.80
N ASP A 102 -5.20 2.38 19.24
CA ASP A 102 -4.32 1.67 18.29
C ASP A 102 -4.12 2.45 16.98
N ALA A 103 -4.99 3.41 16.66
CA ALA A 103 -4.86 4.23 15.45
C ALA A 103 -3.62 5.15 15.51
N SER A 104 -3.26 5.57 16.72
CA SER A 104 -2.20 6.56 16.99
C SER A 104 -0.97 5.96 17.68
N ASP A 105 -1.04 4.71 18.14
CA ASP A 105 0.10 4.03 18.76
C ASP A 105 1.20 3.74 17.71
N PRO A 106 2.42 4.30 17.87
CA PRO A 106 3.53 4.05 16.95
C PRO A 106 4.02 2.59 16.94
N ALA A 107 3.68 1.81 17.98
CA ALA A 107 4.01 0.41 18.07
C ALA A 107 3.00 -0.50 17.35
N VAL A 108 1.85 0.02 16.92
CA VAL A 108 0.86 -0.75 16.15
C VAL A 108 1.07 -0.51 14.67
N TRP A 109 1.36 -1.58 13.94
CA TRP A 109 1.71 -1.55 12.52
C TRP A 109 0.60 -2.09 11.64
N ALA A 110 0.56 -1.65 10.38
CA ALA A 110 -0.36 -2.16 9.38
C ALA A 110 0.32 -2.37 8.03
N ILE A 111 -0.20 -3.35 7.30
CA ILE A 111 0.09 -3.55 5.89
C ILE A 111 -1.11 -3.04 5.09
N SER A 112 -0.95 -1.91 4.41
CA SER A 112 -2.08 -1.20 3.78
C SER A 112 -2.11 -1.32 2.26
N CYS A 113 -1.01 -1.74 1.62
CA CYS A 113 -0.95 -1.87 0.16
C CYS A 113 0.04 -2.94 -0.26
N PHE A 114 -0.32 -3.67 -1.33
CA PHE A 114 0.56 -4.60 -2.03
C PHE A 114 0.48 -4.35 -3.53
N PHE A 115 1.61 -4.47 -4.20
CA PHE A 115 1.66 -4.45 -5.65
C PHE A 115 2.69 -5.45 -6.15
N ILE A 116 2.29 -6.36 -7.04
CA ILE A 116 3.17 -7.35 -7.66
C ILE A 116 3.03 -7.25 -9.17
N ARG A 117 4.16 -7.19 -9.89
CA ARG A 117 4.17 -7.21 -11.35
C ARG A 117 3.43 -8.43 -11.86
N ALA A 118 2.61 -8.28 -12.90
CA ALA A 118 1.79 -9.36 -13.43
C ALA A 118 2.59 -10.63 -13.76
N LYS A 119 3.76 -10.47 -14.39
CA LYS A 119 4.68 -11.55 -14.76
C LYS A 119 5.30 -12.28 -13.55
N ALA A 120 5.25 -11.67 -12.37
CA ALA A 120 5.84 -12.21 -11.15
C ALA A 120 4.79 -12.82 -10.19
N ARG A 121 3.50 -12.78 -10.54
CA ARG A 121 2.42 -13.36 -9.74
C ARG A 121 2.44 -14.89 -9.79
N GLY A 122 1.85 -15.54 -8.80
CA GLY A 122 1.80 -17.01 -8.69
C GLY A 122 3.11 -17.65 -8.23
N ARG A 123 4.15 -16.86 -7.95
CA ARG A 123 5.50 -17.33 -7.58
C ARG A 123 5.80 -17.20 -6.08
N GLY A 124 4.78 -17.03 -5.23
CA GLY A 124 4.94 -16.93 -3.78
C GLY A 124 5.52 -15.61 -3.24
N ILE A 125 5.78 -14.61 -4.09
CA ILE A 125 6.41 -13.32 -3.70
C ILE A 125 5.65 -12.63 -2.56
N THR A 126 4.32 -12.68 -2.56
CA THR A 126 3.50 -12.09 -1.49
C THR A 126 3.81 -12.70 -0.13
N HIS A 127 4.02 -14.02 -0.04
CA HIS A 127 4.36 -14.68 1.23
C HIS A 127 5.72 -14.20 1.74
N ARG A 128 6.71 -14.12 0.84
CA ARG A 128 8.06 -13.63 1.19
C ARG A 128 8.05 -12.17 1.63
N LEU A 129 7.25 -11.32 0.99
CA LEU A 129 7.05 -9.94 1.42
C LEU A 129 6.44 -9.87 2.82
N VAL A 130 5.41 -10.66 3.10
CA VAL A 130 4.77 -10.68 4.43
C VAL A 130 5.74 -11.15 5.50
N GLU A 131 6.47 -12.24 5.25
CA GLU A 131 7.48 -12.77 6.17
C GLU A 131 8.56 -11.71 6.49
N GLY A 132 9.18 -11.13 5.46
CA GLY A 132 10.14 -10.04 5.64
C GLY A 132 9.53 -8.79 6.29
N GLY A 133 8.23 -8.54 6.06
CA GLY A 133 7.45 -7.49 6.72
C GLY A 133 7.35 -7.67 8.22
N ILE A 134 7.07 -8.88 8.65
CA ILE A 134 6.95 -9.21 10.06
C ILE A 134 8.29 -9.00 10.76
N ASP A 135 9.38 -9.44 10.15
CA ASP A 135 10.73 -9.27 10.70
C ASP A 135 11.17 -7.80 10.70
N PHE A 136 10.84 -7.06 9.64
CA PHE A 136 11.05 -5.62 9.59
C PHE A 136 10.28 -4.88 10.68
N ALA A 137 9.00 -5.20 10.87
CA ALA A 137 8.17 -4.58 11.91
C ALA A 137 8.71 -4.88 13.32
N ARG A 138 9.06 -6.14 13.60
CA ARG A 138 9.66 -6.55 14.88
C ARG A 138 10.95 -5.81 15.17
N SER A 139 11.84 -5.70 14.18
CA SER A 139 13.13 -5.01 14.32
C SER A 139 12.98 -3.50 14.53
N ASN A 140 11.86 -2.91 14.13
CA ASN A 140 11.55 -1.49 14.28
C ASN A 140 10.60 -1.21 15.47
N GLY A 141 10.48 -2.13 16.42
CA GLY A 141 9.73 -1.89 17.66
C GLY A 141 8.21 -2.08 17.56
N ALA A 142 7.72 -2.75 16.51
CA ALA A 142 6.31 -3.11 16.46
C ALA A 142 5.94 -4.02 17.65
N ARG A 143 4.96 -3.58 18.44
CA ARG A 143 4.45 -4.36 19.57
C ARG A 143 3.61 -5.50 19.00
N SER A 144 4.12 -6.72 19.12
CA SER A 144 3.25 -7.89 19.17
C SER A 144 2.47 -7.78 20.48
N SER A 145 1.20 -7.36 20.45
CA SER A 145 0.39 -7.32 21.68
C SER A 145 0.38 -8.70 22.36
N ARG A 146 0.73 -8.74 23.64
CA ARG A 146 0.88 -9.96 24.48
C ARG A 146 -0.50 -10.47 24.96
N PRO A 147 -0.61 -11.63 25.64
CA PRO A 147 -1.49 -12.73 25.25
C PRO A 147 -2.77 -12.79 26.11
N ALA A 148 -3.93 -12.61 25.50
CA ALA A 148 -5.14 -13.27 25.97
C ALA A 148 -5.34 -14.51 25.09
N ARG A 149 -5.64 -15.64 25.71
CA ARG A 149 -5.80 -16.96 25.08
C ARG A 149 -6.51 -16.86 23.72
N SER A 150 -5.98 -17.64 22.78
CA SER A 150 -6.54 -17.96 21.45
C SER A 150 -6.19 -17.02 20.28
N THR A 151 -5.46 -17.62 19.34
CA THR A 151 -5.26 -17.24 17.93
C THR A 151 -4.30 -16.09 17.61
N CYS A 152 -3.26 -16.40 16.85
CA CYS A 152 -2.49 -15.47 16.03
C CYS A 152 -3.43 -14.51 15.28
N ARG A 153 -3.57 -13.27 15.76
CA ARG A 153 -4.51 -12.29 15.18
C ARG A 153 -3.93 -10.89 14.93
N ALA A 154 -2.74 -10.59 15.46
CA ALA A 154 -2.15 -9.26 15.42
C ALA A 154 -1.60 -8.85 14.03
N ILE A 155 -1.19 -9.81 13.19
CA ILE A 155 -1.02 -9.60 11.75
C ILE A 155 -2.24 -10.20 11.07
N ARG A 156 -3.42 -9.61 11.27
CA ARG A 156 -4.54 -9.90 10.36
C ARG A 156 -4.33 -9.10 9.08
N ALA A 157 -3.57 -9.71 8.17
CA ALA A 157 -3.86 -9.60 6.75
C ALA A 157 -5.27 -10.19 6.50
N ARG A 158 -6.31 -9.50 6.98
CA ARG A 158 -7.62 -9.62 6.35
C ARG A 158 -7.44 -8.92 5.02
N SER A 159 -7.00 -9.70 4.04
CA SER A 159 -7.04 -9.36 2.64
C SER A 159 -8.47 -8.95 2.30
N ALA A 160 -8.75 -7.66 2.41
CA ALA A 160 -9.88 -6.99 1.79
C ALA A 160 -9.63 -6.90 0.27
N PHE A 161 -9.23 -8.01 -0.33
CA PHE A 161 -9.14 -8.19 -1.78
C PHE A 161 -9.99 -9.38 -2.19
N SER A 162 -11.26 -9.37 -1.78
CA SER A 162 -12.31 -10.06 -2.53
C SER A 162 -12.62 -9.24 -3.78
N SER A 163 -11.72 -9.26 -4.76
CA SER A 163 -12.04 -9.09 -6.20
C SER A 163 -10.77 -9.07 -7.06
N ALA A 164 -10.06 -10.20 -7.12
CA ALA A 164 -9.22 -10.51 -8.28
C ALA A 164 -10.04 -10.86 -9.55
N ARG A 165 -11.34 -10.55 -9.59
CA ARG A 165 -12.19 -10.65 -10.78
C ARG A 165 -12.89 -9.33 -11.06
N ARG A 166 -12.15 -8.39 -11.64
CA ARG A 166 -12.63 -7.52 -12.70
C ARG A 166 -11.42 -6.85 -13.34
N VAL A 167 -10.83 -7.59 -14.27
CA VAL A 167 -10.50 -7.09 -15.61
C VAL A 167 -9.98 -5.65 -15.60
N CYS A 168 -8.66 -5.51 -15.48
CA CYS A 168 -7.97 -4.32 -15.96
C CYS A 168 -7.88 -4.44 -17.49
N SER A 169 -9.01 -4.27 -18.19
CA SER A 169 -9.00 -4.04 -19.63
C SER A 169 -9.32 -2.57 -19.89
N ARG A 170 -8.49 -1.95 -20.75
CA ARG A 170 -8.86 -0.73 -21.45
C ARG A 170 -10.20 -0.99 -22.16
N ARG A 171 -11.21 -0.17 -21.91
CA ARG A 171 -12.26 0.07 -22.91
C ARG A 171 -11.71 1.11 -23.89
N PRO A 172 -11.47 0.76 -25.17
CA PRO A 172 -11.29 1.77 -26.20
C PRO A 172 -12.68 2.32 -26.56
N GLY A 173 -12.82 3.64 -26.53
CA GLY A 173 -14.00 4.32 -27.07
C GLY A 173 -15.05 4.72 -26.04
N SER A 174 -14.93 5.95 -25.56
CA SER A 174 -16.07 6.87 -25.52
C SER A 174 -15.50 8.29 -25.49
N ARG A 175 -15.45 8.89 -26.67
CA ARG A 175 -15.34 10.34 -26.82
C ARG A 175 -16.54 10.96 -26.11
N GLY A 176 -16.27 12.01 -25.33
CA GLY A 176 -17.08 13.20 -25.42
C GLY A 176 -18.03 13.51 -24.26
N TRP A 177 -18.06 14.82 -24.01
CA TRP A 177 -19.15 15.63 -23.47
C TRP A 177 -19.22 15.82 -21.95
N TRP A 178 -18.55 16.89 -21.54
CA TRP A 178 -19.07 17.86 -20.58
C TRP A 178 -20.51 18.24 -20.92
N ASN A 179 -21.43 18.18 -19.96
CA ASN A 179 -22.10 19.40 -19.48
C ASN A 179 -23.02 19.15 -18.28
N ALA A 180 -23.00 20.14 -17.40
CA ALA A 180 -23.98 20.38 -16.37
C ALA A 180 -25.38 20.63 -16.96
N ARG A 181 -26.42 20.12 -16.31
CA ARG A 181 -27.61 20.90 -15.93
C ARG A 181 -28.55 20.11 -15.02
N ARG A 182 -29.02 20.81 -13.98
CA ARG A 182 -30.16 20.50 -13.12
C ARG A 182 -31.48 20.58 -13.90
N VAL A 183 -32.56 20.25 -13.17
CA VAL A 183 -34.01 20.40 -13.41
C VAL A 183 -34.62 19.06 -13.82
N GLY A 184 -35.58 18.46 -13.13
CA GLY A 184 -36.53 18.99 -12.14
C GLY A 184 -37.95 18.86 -12.70
N ARG A 185 -38.59 17.73 -12.37
CA ARG A 185 -39.94 17.24 -12.76
C ARG A 185 -40.14 16.86 -14.22
#